data_AF-A0AAW4PE51-F1
#
_entry.id   AF-A0AAW4PE51-F1
#
_cell.length_a   1.000
_cell.length_b   1.000
_cell.length_c   1.000
_cell.angle_alpha   90.00
_cell.angle_beta   90.00
_cell.angle_gamma   90.00
#
_symmetry.space_group_name_H-M   'P 1'
#
loop_
_entity.id
_entity.type
_entity.pdbx_description
1 polymer ?
#
loop_
_entity_poly.entity_id
_entity_poly.type
_entity_poly.pdbx_seq_one_letter_code
_entity_poly.pdbx_strand_id
1 'polypeptide(L)'
;MVDYTTPVTTAFEMQRATIEQSQKALEQSVTFQKNVNSAVIDSLDTQESAQRRGVELSKTAFHSYLDAVETTMPGMAGPINEVRQAVDEQYDFLLENHAEVFDNLESEMTEGADAYDELTEDYLNAVEEQVDMLVEAHEELESQSVEVAQQYGDQLEEVQEQVEEIQEQVEEVQSQAADAVEA
;
A
#
# COMPACT_ATOMS: atom_id res chain seq x y z
N MET A 1 -8.84 21.16 -39.29
CA MET A 1 -9.68 20.89 -38.10
C MET A 1 -8.76 20.78 -36.91
N VAL A 2 -8.73 21.82 -36.09
CA VAL A 2 -8.12 21.77 -34.77
C VAL A 2 -9.17 21.13 -33.86
N ASP A 3 -8.84 20.03 -33.21
CA ASP A 3 -9.77 19.40 -32.28
C ASP A 3 -9.72 20.17 -30.95
N TYR A 4 -10.70 21.05 -30.75
CA TYR A 4 -10.77 21.96 -29.61
C TYR A 4 -11.02 21.23 -28.28
N THR A 5 -11.30 19.92 -28.31
CA THR A 5 -11.57 19.09 -27.11
C THR A 5 -10.32 18.43 -26.53
N THR A 6 -9.29 18.19 -27.35
CA THR A 6 -8.09 17.43 -26.97
C THR A 6 -7.40 17.94 -25.70
N PRO A 7 -7.22 19.26 -25.47
CA PRO A 7 -6.57 19.76 -24.26
C PRO A 7 -7.39 19.52 -22.98
N VAL A 8 -8.73 19.55 -23.10
CA VAL A 8 -9.64 19.36 -21.95
C VAL A 8 -9.63 17.90 -21.52
N THR A 9 -9.86 16.98 -22.45
CA THR A 9 -9.81 15.53 -22.20
C THR A 9 -8.47 15.08 -21.63
N THR A 10 -7.35 15.57 -22.21
CA THR A 10 -6.00 15.22 -21.72
C THR A 10 -5.78 15.61 -20.25
N ALA A 11 -6.35 16.74 -19.80
CA ALA A 11 -6.22 17.19 -18.43
C ALA A 11 -6.99 16.28 -17.45
N PHE A 12 -8.22 15.88 -17.82
CA PHE A 12 -9.03 14.95 -17.02
C PHE A 12 -8.43 13.54 -16.98
N GLU A 13 -7.87 13.05 -18.09
CA GLU A 13 -7.14 11.77 -18.13
C GLU A 13 -5.94 11.77 -17.15
N MET A 14 -5.17 12.86 -17.12
CA MET A 14 -4.05 13.00 -16.16
C MET A 14 -4.53 13.00 -14.71
N GLN A 15 -5.65 13.66 -14.41
CA GLN A 15 -6.24 13.66 -13.07
C GLN A 15 -6.67 12.26 -12.65
N ARG A 16 -7.37 11.54 -13.53
CA ARG A 16 -7.80 10.16 -13.31
C ARG A 16 -6.62 9.23 -13.02
N ALA A 17 -5.60 9.26 -13.87
CA ALA A 17 -4.39 8.45 -13.68
C ALA A 17 -3.68 8.75 -12.34
N THR A 18 -3.68 10.02 -11.91
CA THR A 18 -3.08 10.42 -10.63
C THR A 18 -3.89 9.87 -9.44
N ILE A 19 -5.22 9.88 -9.54
CA ILE A 19 -6.13 9.34 -8.52
C ILE A 19 -5.94 7.83 -8.40
N GLU A 20 -5.99 7.09 -9.50
CA GLU A 20 -5.78 5.63 -9.53
C GLU A 20 -4.39 5.25 -8.96
N GLN A 21 -3.36 6.01 -9.32
CA GLN A 21 -2.02 5.79 -8.78
C GLN A 21 -1.97 6.02 -7.27
N SER A 22 -2.71 7.01 -6.76
CA SER A 22 -2.76 7.33 -5.34
C SER A 22 -3.52 6.26 -4.54
N GLN A 23 -4.65 5.78 -5.04
CA GLN A 23 -5.40 4.64 -4.46
C GLN A 23 -4.49 3.42 -4.32
N LYS A 24 -3.85 3.02 -5.42
CA LYS A 24 -2.91 1.90 -5.44
C LYS A 24 -1.74 2.08 -4.47
N ALA A 25 -1.22 3.31 -4.33
CA ALA A 25 -0.16 3.59 -3.38
C ALA A 25 -0.63 3.44 -1.93
N LEU A 26 -1.87 3.83 -1.61
CA LEU A 26 -2.49 3.64 -0.30
C LEU A 26 -2.69 2.15 0.02
N GLU A 27 -3.32 1.39 -0.89
CA GLU A 27 -3.49 -0.06 -0.77
C GLU A 27 -2.16 -0.79 -0.54
N GLN A 28 -1.14 -0.44 -1.34
CA GLN A 28 0.20 -1.00 -1.20
C GLN A 28 0.83 -0.64 0.14
N SER A 29 0.62 0.59 0.61
CA SER A 29 1.14 1.02 1.92
C SER A 29 0.49 0.25 3.06
N VAL A 30 -0.83 0.00 3.00
CA VAL A 30 -1.54 -0.81 3.99
C VAL A 30 -1.00 -2.24 3.95
N THR A 31 -0.97 -2.85 2.78
CA THR A 31 -0.44 -4.22 2.59
C THR A 31 1.00 -4.36 3.10
N PHE A 32 1.83 -3.35 2.86
CA PHE A 32 3.20 -3.33 3.39
C PHE A 32 3.22 -3.34 4.92
N GLN A 33 2.40 -2.51 5.58
CA GLN A 33 2.31 -2.50 7.04
C GLN A 33 1.83 -3.84 7.59
N LYS A 34 0.82 -4.47 6.96
CA LYS A 34 0.35 -5.83 7.31
C LYS A 34 1.48 -6.84 7.29
N ASN A 35 2.23 -6.90 6.19
CA ASN A 35 3.37 -7.81 6.04
C ASN A 35 4.47 -7.56 7.08
N VAL A 36 4.74 -6.29 7.44
CA VAL A 36 5.72 -5.96 8.48
C VAL A 36 5.24 -6.43 9.85
N ASN A 37 3.97 -6.21 10.20
CA ASN A 37 3.40 -6.68 11.46
C ASN A 37 3.46 -8.21 11.55
N SER A 38 3.04 -8.94 10.51
CA SER A 38 3.13 -10.41 10.49
C SER A 38 4.58 -10.88 10.62
N ALA A 39 5.53 -10.25 9.92
CA ALA A 39 6.93 -10.62 10.03
C ALA A 39 7.52 -10.37 11.44
N VAL A 40 7.04 -9.33 12.15
CA VAL A 40 7.42 -9.09 13.55
C VAL A 40 6.85 -10.17 14.46
N ILE A 41 5.58 -10.55 14.28
CA ILE A 41 4.95 -11.62 15.05
C ILE A 41 5.67 -12.96 14.82
N ASP A 42 5.89 -13.35 13.56
CA ASP A 42 6.65 -14.56 13.18
C ASP A 42 8.10 -14.56 13.72
N SER A 43 8.67 -13.37 13.94
CA SER A 43 10.02 -13.26 14.51
C SER A 43 10.07 -13.65 15.98
N LEU A 44 8.95 -13.51 16.71
CA LEU A 44 8.84 -13.90 18.12
C LEU A 44 8.99 -15.42 18.26
N ASP A 45 8.32 -16.22 17.42
CA ASP A 45 8.48 -17.68 17.35
C ASP A 45 9.92 -18.10 17.06
N THR A 46 10.53 -17.42 16.09
CA THR A 46 11.93 -17.68 15.72
C THR A 46 12.85 -17.38 16.91
N GLN A 47 12.60 -16.30 17.63
CA GLN A 47 13.36 -15.92 18.81
C GLN A 47 13.11 -16.86 20.00
N GLU A 48 11.88 -17.29 20.24
CA GLU A 48 11.49 -18.23 21.29
C GLU A 48 12.19 -19.58 21.08
N SER A 49 12.07 -20.15 19.87
CA SER A 49 12.71 -21.41 19.51
C SER A 49 14.24 -21.37 19.61
N ALA A 50 14.87 -20.24 19.26
CA ALA A 50 16.31 -20.05 19.41
C ALA A 50 16.73 -20.00 20.89
N GLN A 51 16.00 -19.27 21.73
CA GLN A 51 16.26 -19.20 23.16
C GLN A 51 16.06 -20.55 23.85
N ARG A 52 14.97 -21.24 23.55
CA ARG A 52 14.68 -22.59 24.03
C ARG A 52 15.82 -23.56 23.73
N ARG A 53 16.31 -23.59 22.48
CA ARG A 53 17.46 -24.41 22.09
C ARG A 53 18.72 -24.05 22.90
N GLY A 54 18.97 -22.76 23.12
CA GLY A 54 20.10 -22.30 23.94
C GLY A 54 20.02 -22.79 25.38
N VAL A 55 18.83 -22.75 25.99
CA VAL A 55 18.57 -23.24 27.34
C VAL A 55 18.75 -24.77 27.42
N GLU A 56 18.20 -25.52 26.47
CA GLU A 56 18.35 -26.98 26.40
C GLU A 56 19.82 -27.40 26.20
N LEU A 57 20.60 -26.64 25.42
CA LEU A 57 22.04 -26.83 25.28
C LEU A 57 22.78 -26.57 26.60
N SER A 58 22.39 -25.53 27.34
CA SER A 58 22.95 -25.24 28.66
C SER A 58 22.66 -26.36 29.67
N LYS A 59 21.42 -26.89 29.68
CA LYS A 59 21.02 -28.07 30.48
C LYS A 59 21.90 -29.29 30.14
N THR A 60 22.10 -29.55 28.85
CA THR A 60 22.95 -30.65 28.36
C THR A 60 24.41 -30.50 28.80
N ALA A 61 24.95 -29.28 28.73
CA ALA A 61 26.32 -29.00 29.19
C ALA A 61 26.48 -29.20 30.69
N PHE A 62 25.47 -28.81 31.48
CA PHE A 62 25.45 -29.04 32.91
C PHE A 62 25.41 -30.53 33.25
N HIS A 63 24.56 -31.33 32.58
CA HIS A 63 24.54 -32.78 32.74
C HIS A 63 25.90 -33.41 32.42
N SER A 64 26.52 -32.98 31.31
CA SER A 64 27.85 -33.47 30.90
C SER A 64 28.93 -33.16 31.95
N TYR A 65 28.85 -32.00 32.61
CA TYR A 65 29.75 -31.65 33.71
C TYR A 65 29.55 -32.57 34.92
N LEU A 66 28.29 -32.80 35.31
CA LEU A 66 27.97 -33.72 36.41
C LEU A 66 28.45 -35.15 36.13
N ASP A 67 28.30 -35.65 34.90
CA ASP A 67 28.78 -36.98 34.48
C ASP A 67 30.31 -37.10 34.64
N ALA A 68 31.07 -36.05 34.30
CA ALA A 68 32.52 -36.03 34.48
C ALA A 68 32.93 -36.05 35.96
N VAL A 69 32.18 -35.35 36.82
CA VAL A 69 32.40 -35.35 38.27
C VAL A 69 32.09 -36.73 38.86
N GLU A 70 30.96 -37.34 38.48
CA GLU A 70 30.55 -38.67 38.92
C GLU A 70 31.59 -39.73 38.57
N THR A 71 32.14 -39.66 37.35
CA THR A 71 33.23 -40.55 36.89
C THR A 71 34.49 -40.45 37.77
N THR A 72 34.80 -39.25 38.26
CA THR A 72 35.99 -38.99 39.10
C THR A 72 35.74 -39.33 40.57
N MET A 73 34.49 -39.24 41.04
CA MET A 73 34.10 -39.46 42.44
C MET A 73 32.85 -40.35 42.54
N PRO A 74 32.99 -41.69 42.37
CA PRO A 74 31.84 -42.61 42.33
C PRO A 74 31.01 -42.64 43.62
N GLY A 75 31.60 -42.27 44.77
CA GLY A 75 30.90 -42.18 46.05
C GLY A 75 29.90 -41.01 46.16
N MET A 76 29.87 -40.11 45.18
CA MET A 76 29.01 -38.92 45.15
C MET A 76 27.78 -39.07 44.24
N ALA A 77 27.54 -40.26 43.66
CA ALA A 77 26.44 -40.46 42.69
C ALA A 77 25.05 -40.08 43.23
N GLY A 78 24.76 -40.37 44.51
CA GLY A 78 23.49 -40.00 45.15
C GLY A 78 23.29 -38.48 45.20
N PRO A 79 24.18 -37.73 45.88
CA PRO A 79 24.13 -36.26 45.90
C PRO A 79 24.15 -35.60 44.51
N ILE A 80 24.88 -36.16 43.53
CA ILE A 80 24.90 -35.64 42.15
C ILE A 80 23.54 -35.78 41.48
N ASN A 81 22.84 -36.90 41.70
CA ASN A 81 21.51 -37.13 41.15
C ASN A 81 20.47 -36.17 41.76
N GLU A 82 20.55 -35.88 43.06
CA GLU A 82 19.70 -34.86 43.71
C GLU A 82 19.91 -33.47 43.08
N VAL A 83 21.16 -33.08 42.83
CA VAL A 83 21.49 -31.83 42.14
C VAL A 83 20.95 -31.83 40.70
N ARG A 84 21.07 -32.95 39.98
CA ARG A 84 20.54 -33.09 38.61
C ARG A 84 19.04 -32.87 38.59
N GLN A 85 18.31 -33.52 39.48
CA GLN A 85 16.85 -33.41 39.54
C GLN A 85 16.39 -31.99 39.89
N ALA A 86 17.04 -31.34 40.87
CA ALA A 86 16.73 -29.96 41.22
C ALA A 86 17.01 -28.98 40.08
N VAL A 87 18.08 -29.20 39.32
CA VAL A 87 18.40 -28.37 38.15
C VAL A 87 17.43 -28.63 37.00
N ASP A 88 17.05 -29.89 36.77
CA ASP A 88 16.05 -30.25 35.75
C ASP A 88 14.71 -29.57 36.02
N GLU A 89 14.21 -29.62 37.25
CA GLU A 89 12.99 -28.92 37.66
C GLU A 89 13.08 -27.41 37.40
N GLN A 90 14.23 -26.79 37.68
CA GLN A 90 14.42 -25.35 37.44
C GLN A 90 14.49 -24.99 35.96
N TYR A 91 15.11 -25.82 35.13
CA TYR A 91 15.11 -25.62 33.67
C TYR A 91 13.72 -25.81 33.08
N ASP A 92 12.99 -26.83 33.52
CA ASP A 92 11.65 -27.11 33.03
C ASP A 92 10.69 -25.98 33.42
N PHE A 93 10.74 -25.52 34.67
CA PHE A 93 10.01 -24.33 35.11
C PHE A 93 10.36 -23.08 34.28
N LEU A 94 11.64 -22.85 34.01
CA LEU A 94 12.07 -21.70 33.21
C LEU A 94 11.54 -21.79 31.78
N LEU A 95 11.62 -22.96 31.14
CA LEU A 95 11.15 -23.17 29.78
C LEU A 95 9.62 -23.03 29.67
N GLU A 96 8.89 -23.54 30.65
CA GLU A 96 7.43 -23.50 30.67
C GLU A 96 6.90 -22.07 30.86
N ASN A 97 7.45 -21.32 31.83
CA ASN A 97 7.09 -19.91 32.01
C ASN A 97 7.51 -19.05 30.82
N HIS A 98 8.67 -19.36 30.21
CA HIS A 98 9.14 -18.63 29.04
C HIS A 98 8.20 -18.85 27.84
N ALA A 99 7.79 -20.09 27.57
CA ALA A 99 6.84 -20.41 26.52
C ALA A 99 5.51 -19.68 26.75
N GLU A 100 4.97 -19.74 27.98
CA GLU A 100 3.72 -19.04 28.32
C GLU A 100 3.80 -17.52 28.08
N VAL A 101 4.93 -16.88 28.38
CA VAL A 101 5.12 -15.44 28.12
C VAL A 101 5.13 -15.13 26.62
N PHE A 102 5.79 -15.96 25.81
CA PHE A 102 5.83 -15.76 24.36
C PHE A 102 4.47 -16.03 23.72
N ASP A 103 3.79 -17.12 24.07
CA ASP A 103 2.45 -17.45 23.59
C ASP A 103 1.46 -16.30 23.90
N ASN A 104 1.49 -15.76 25.13
CA ASN A 104 0.64 -14.64 25.51
C ASN A 104 0.96 -13.37 24.70
N LEU A 105 2.24 -13.05 24.52
CA LEU A 105 2.67 -11.89 23.76
C LEU A 105 2.28 -12.00 22.29
N GLU A 106 2.50 -13.17 21.68
CA GLU A 106 2.12 -13.48 20.30
C GLU A 106 0.61 -13.36 20.11
N SER A 107 -0.18 -13.93 21.02
CA SER A 107 -1.65 -13.85 20.98
C SER A 107 -2.13 -12.41 21.06
N GLU A 108 -1.62 -11.62 22.02
CA GLU A 108 -2.00 -10.20 22.16
C GLU A 108 -1.61 -9.38 20.92
N MET A 109 -0.43 -9.63 20.35
CA MET A 109 0.01 -8.94 19.12
C MET A 109 -0.82 -9.35 17.91
N THR A 110 -1.16 -10.63 17.78
CA THR A 110 -1.98 -11.15 16.68
C THR A 110 -3.39 -10.57 16.76
N GLU A 111 -4.04 -10.61 17.93
CA GLU A 111 -5.35 -10.00 18.13
C GLU A 111 -5.33 -8.49 17.83
N GLY A 112 -4.27 -7.79 18.25
CA GLY A 112 -4.08 -6.37 17.95
C GLY A 112 -3.89 -6.09 16.46
N ALA A 113 -3.12 -6.93 15.77
CA ALA A 113 -2.88 -6.83 14.33
C ALA A 113 -4.16 -7.10 13.53
N ASP A 114 -4.92 -8.15 13.90
CA ASP A 114 -6.19 -8.49 13.26
C ASP A 114 -7.22 -7.35 13.42
N ALA A 115 -7.33 -6.77 14.62
CA ALA A 115 -8.23 -5.64 14.87
C ALA A 115 -7.82 -4.39 14.10
N TYR A 116 -6.51 -4.14 13.95
CA TYR A 116 -5.99 -3.05 13.12
C TYR A 116 -6.28 -3.28 11.65
N ASP A 117 -6.15 -4.53 11.19
CA ASP A 117 -6.38 -4.94 9.82
C ASP A 117 -7.84 -4.76 9.39
N GLU A 118 -8.78 -5.18 10.25
CA GLU A 118 -10.22 -4.99 10.04
C GLU A 118 -10.57 -3.49 9.95
N LEU A 119 -10.09 -2.68 10.90
CA LEU A 119 -10.35 -1.24 10.92
C LEU A 119 -9.76 -0.53 9.70
N THR A 120 -8.56 -0.93 9.29
CA THR A 120 -7.88 -0.34 8.14
C THR A 120 -8.55 -0.73 6.82
N GLU A 121 -9.04 -1.96 6.71
CA GLU A 121 -9.80 -2.43 5.54
C GLU A 121 -11.12 -1.68 5.40
N ASP A 122 -11.87 -1.52 6.48
CA ASP A 122 -13.09 -0.70 6.49
C ASP A 122 -12.82 0.75 6.08
N TYR A 123 -11.74 1.34 6.60
CA TYR A 123 -11.34 2.70 6.24
C TYR A 123 -10.92 2.81 4.77
N LEU A 124 -10.16 1.84 4.26
CA LEU A 124 -9.72 1.80 2.87
C LEU A 124 -10.93 1.72 1.93
N ASN A 125 -11.86 0.79 2.19
CA ASN A 125 -13.09 0.63 1.41
C ASN A 125 -13.91 1.93 1.40
N ALA A 126 -14.06 2.59 2.55
CA ALA A 126 -14.78 3.87 2.63
C ALA A 126 -14.09 5.01 1.87
N VAL A 127 -12.76 5.00 1.78
CA VAL A 127 -12.00 5.97 0.98
C VAL A 127 -12.13 5.65 -0.52
N GLU A 128 -12.04 4.38 -0.91
CA GLU A 128 -12.24 3.94 -2.29
C GLU A 128 -13.61 4.36 -2.81
N GLU A 129 -14.69 4.08 -2.06
CA GLU A 129 -16.05 4.51 -2.43
C GLU A 129 -16.16 6.03 -2.60
N GLN A 130 -15.53 6.83 -1.72
CA GLN A 130 -15.53 8.28 -1.83
C GLN A 130 -14.77 8.79 -3.04
N VAL A 131 -13.64 8.15 -3.36
CA VAL A 131 -12.86 8.50 -4.54
C VAL A 131 -13.61 8.12 -5.82
N ASP A 132 -14.26 6.97 -5.86
CA ASP A 132 -15.07 6.54 -7.00
C ASP A 132 -16.21 7.54 -7.27
N MET A 133 -16.95 7.95 -6.24
CA MET A 133 -17.96 9.01 -6.38
C MET A 133 -17.37 10.33 -6.89
N LEU A 134 -16.16 10.70 -6.47
CA LEU A 134 -15.48 11.91 -6.95
C LEU A 134 -15.03 11.78 -8.40
N VAL A 135 -14.58 10.59 -8.82
CA VAL A 135 -14.21 10.31 -10.21
C VAL A 135 -15.45 10.39 -11.10
N GLU A 136 -16.55 9.75 -10.73
CA GLU A 136 -17.83 9.85 -11.45
C GLU A 136 -18.27 11.32 -11.64
N ALA A 137 -18.19 12.12 -10.58
CA ALA A 137 -18.48 13.55 -10.67
C ALA A 137 -17.53 14.30 -11.61
N HIS A 138 -16.25 13.93 -11.66
CA HIS A 138 -15.28 14.51 -12.62
C HIS A 138 -15.57 14.09 -14.05
N GLU A 139 -15.99 12.85 -14.29
CA GLU A 139 -16.38 12.38 -15.62
C GLU A 139 -17.60 13.14 -16.16
N GLU A 140 -18.58 13.42 -15.30
CA GLU A 140 -19.73 14.24 -15.68
C GLU A 140 -19.31 15.68 -15.99
N LEU A 141 -18.36 16.25 -15.25
CA LEU A 141 -17.79 17.57 -15.53
C LEU A 141 -16.93 17.58 -16.81
N GLU A 142 -16.20 16.50 -17.09
CA GLU A 142 -15.44 16.31 -18.33
C GLU A 142 -16.39 16.35 -19.52
N SER A 143 -17.47 15.55 -19.48
CA SER A 143 -18.47 15.51 -20.55
C SER A 143 -19.07 16.89 -20.82
N GLN A 144 -19.45 17.62 -19.77
CA GLN A 144 -19.97 18.99 -19.91
C GLN A 144 -18.92 19.96 -20.47
N SER A 145 -17.66 19.83 -20.05
CA SER A 145 -16.57 20.68 -20.51
C SER A 145 -16.22 20.44 -21.98
N VAL A 146 -16.23 19.17 -22.40
CA VAL A 146 -16.03 18.76 -23.80
C VAL A 146 -17.16 19.32 -24.67
N GLU A 147 -18.42 19.20 -24.23
CA GLU A 147 -19.56 19.74 -24.97
C GLU A 147 -19.47 21.27 -25.14
N VAL A 148 -19.11 21.99 -24.08
CA VAL A 148 -18.89 23.45 -24.15
C VAL A 148 -17.74 23.77 -25.10
N ALA A 149 -16.62 23.05 -25.02
CA ALA A 149 -15.47 23.28 -25.91
C ALA A 149 -15.81 23.04 -27.39
N GLN A 150 -16.63 22.03 -27.69
CA GLN A 150 -17.14 21.77 -29.04
C GLN A 150 -18.00 22.93 -29.53
N GLN A 151 -18.98 23.38 -28.73
CA GLN A 151 -19.86 24.50 -29.10
C GLN A 151 -19.07 25.79 -29.38
N TYR A 152 -18.04 26.08 -28.58
CA TYR A 152 -17.14 27.22 -28.84
C TYR A 152 -16.30 27.03 -30.10
N GLY A 153 -15.83 25.81 -30.37
CA GLY A 153 -15.11 25.47 -31.60
C GLY A 153 -15.97 25.72 -32.84
N ASP A 154 -17.19 25.18 -32.85
CA ASP A 154 -18.15 25.34 -33.95
C ASP A 154 -18.45 26.83 -34.22
N GLN A 155 -18.63 27.62 -33.16
CA GLN A 155 -18.90 29.06 -33.27
C GLN A 155 -17.70 29.86 -33.79
N LEU A 156 -16.46 29.42 -33.50
CA LEU A 156 -15.24 30.00 -34.07
C LEU A 156 -15.03 29.62 -35.53
N GLU A 157 -15.43 28.42 -35.94
CA GLU A 157 -15.45 28.01 -37.35
C GLU A 157 -16.47 28.86 -38.13
N GLU A 158 -17.68 29.05 -37.60
CA GLU A 158 -18.72 29.87 -38.23
C GLU A 158 -18.31 31.35 -38.37
N VAL A 159 -17.56 31.90 -37.41
CA VAL A 159 -16.99 33.26 -37.52
C VAL A 159 -15.88 33.33 -38.57
N GLN A 160 -15.04 32.29 -38.68
CA GLN A 160 -14.00 32.23 -39.71
C GLN A 160 -14.61 32.16 -41.10
N GLU A 161 -15.62 31.32 -41.32
CA GLU A 161 -16.34 31.22 -42.60
C GLU A 161 -16.95 32.57 -42.98
N GLN A 162 -17.61 33.28 -42.05
CA GLN A 162 -18.15 34.62 -42.32
C GLN A 162 -17.06 35.63 -42.70
N VAL A 163 -15.88 35.56 -42.07
CA VAL A 163 -14.75 36.45 -42.36
C VAL A 163 -14.13 36.14 -43.73
N GLU A 164 -14.06 34.87 -44.13
CA GLU A 164 -13.63 34.46 -45.47
C GLU A 164 -14.63 34.94 -46.53
N GLU A 165 -15.93 34.78 -46.29
CA GLU A 165 -17.00 35.19 -47.19
C GLU A 165 -17.05 36.72 -47.37
N ILE A 166 -16.77 37.50 -46.31
CA ILE A 166 -16.62 38.96 -46.39
C ILE A 166 -15.38 39.34 -47.21
N GLN A 167 -14.27 38.61 -47.06
CA GLN A 167 -13.05 38.87 -47.83
C GLN A 167 -13.26 38.63 -49.33
N GLU A 168 -13.89 37.51 -49.71
CA GLU A 168 -14.25 37.25 -51.11
C GLU A 168 -15.16 38.35 -51.68
N GLN A 169 -16.18 38.79 -50.94
CA GLN A 169 -17.05 39.89 -51.36
C GLN A 169 -16.28 41.20 -51.56
N VAL A 170 -15.34 41.51 -50.67
CA VAL A 170 -14.51 42.72 -50.79
C VAL A 170 -13.59 42.63 -52.01
N GLU A 171 -12.99 41.47 -52.28
CA GLU A 171 -12.17 41.24 -53.47
C GLU A 171 -13.00 41.40 -54.75
N GLU A 172 -14.21 40.85 -54.79
CA GLU A 172 -15.11 40.97 -55.95
C GLU A 172 -15.53 42.43 -56.21
N VAL A 173 -15.90 43.17 -55.16
CA VAL A 173 -16.23 44.60 -55.27
C VAL A 173 -15.02 45.42 -55.75
N GLN A 174 -13.82 45.11 -55.26
CA GLN A 174 -12.60 45.79 -55.71
C GLN A 174 -12.28 45.48 -57.17
N SER A 175 -12.48 44.23 -57.63
CA SER A 175 -12.31 43.87 -59.04
C SER A 175 -13.29 44.63 -59.94
N GLN A 176 -14.57 44.66 -59.57
CA GLN A 176 -15.59 45.42 -60.33
C GLN A 176 -15.28 46.92 -60.37
N ALA A 177 -14.78 47.48 -59.27
CA ALA A 177 -14.38 48.88 -59.22
C ALA A 177 -13.14 49.18 -60.08
N ALA A 178 -12.17 48.26 -60.15
CA ALA A 178 -10.99 48.38 -61.01
C ALA A 178 -11.38 48.34 -62.50
N ASP A 179 -12.24 47.39 -62.89
CA ASP A 179 -12.73 47.26 -64.27
C ASP A 179 -13.55 48.50 -64.70
N ALA A 180 -14.29 49.13 -63.78
CA ALA A 180 -15.06 50.33 -64.06
C ALA A 180 -14.20 51.60 -64.21
N VAL A 181 -12.94 51.59 -63.76
CA VAL A 181 -12.01 52.73 -63.87
C VAL A 181 -11.11 52.62 -65.12
N GLU A 182 -10.95 51.44 -65.70
CA GLU A 182 -10.21 51.23 -66.96
C GLU A 182 -11.05 51.36 -68.25
N ALA A 183 -12.39 51.45 -68.15
CA ALA A 183 -13.33 51.66 -69.27
C ALA A 183 -13.63 53.15 -69.56
#